data_AF-A0A224AYZ5-F1
#
_entry.id   AF-A0A224AYZ5-F1
#
_cell.length_a   1.000
_cell.length_b   1.000
_cell.length_c   1.000
_cell.angle_alpha   90.00
_cell.angle_beta   90.00
_cell.angle_gamma   90.00
#
_symmetry.space_group_name_H-M   'P 1'
#
loop_
_entity.id
_entity.type
_entity.pdbx_description
1 polymer ?
#
loop_
_entity_poly.entity_id
_entity_poly.type
_entity_poly.pdbx_seq_one_letter_code
_entity_poly.pdbx_strand_id
1 'polypeptide(L)'
;MKRNFQYTKKEIFKEYLKFQFKSKKTYLILCSFIIFYWLIVLIDFLIQHSKVSYLFVNSLSTATIINFVSSLLAFGLKIGLLNKTLGNLKNTKANLTKNSEAQKLEKMSQSEKNIYYKQKELKENYYNSFYYKTSFPYVLNLTIWFLIFMINVLVTYI
;
A
#
# COMPACT_ATOMS: atom_id res chain seq x y z
N MET A 1 22.26 19.55 -28.26
CA MET A 1 21.45 18.66 -29.13
C MET A 1 20.47 17.89 -28.24
N LYS A 2 19.22 18.37 -28.08
CA LYS A 2 18.18 17.65 -27.32
C LYS A 2 17.73 16.47 -28.20
N ARG A 3 18.19 15.25 -27.88
CA ARG A 3 17.64 14.04 -28.51
C ARG A 3 16.18 13.92 -28.07
N ASN A 4 15.26 14.26 -28.96
CA ASN A 4 13.85 13.94 -28.80
C ASN A 4 13.71 12.43 -28.92
N PHE A 5 13.88 11.71 -27.80
CA PHE A 5 13.46 10.33 -27.72
C PHE A 5 11.93 10.32 -27.79
N GLN A 6 11.40 10.10 -28.99
CA GLN A 6 10.00 9.71 -29.14
C GLN A 6 9.87 8.26 -28.66
N TYR A 7 9.60 8.09 -27.37
CA TYR A 7 9.26 6.79 -26.84
C TYR A 7 7.92 6.35 -27.41
N THR A 8 7.88 5.13 -27.92
CA THR A 8 6.63 4.45 -28.27
C THR A 8 5.83 4.09 -27.01
N LYS A 9 4.50 3.95 -27.12
CA LYS A 9 3.65 3.55 -25.99
C LYS A 9 4.15 2.26 -25.31
N LYS A 10 4.69 1.32 -26.08
CA LYS A 10 5.27 0.06 -25.57
C LYS A 10 6.52 0.31 -24.71
N GLU A 11 7.41 1.21 -25.13
CA GLU A 11 8.63 1.53 -24.39
C GLU A 11 8.32 2.28 -23.10
N ILE A 12 7.35 3.21 -23.13
CA ILE A 12 6.86 3.91 -21.93
C ILE A 12 6.29 2.90 -20.93
N PHE A 13 5.47 1.96 -21.40
CA PHE A 13 4.90 0.92 -20.54
C PHE A 13 5.96 -0.01 -19.95
N LYS A 14 6.96 -0.40 -20.75
CA LYS A 14 8.08 -1.23 -20.30
C LYS A 14 8.90 -0.54 -19.22
N GLU A 15 9.30 0.71 -19.42
CA GLU A 15 10.05 1.48 -18.42
C GLU A 15 9.20 1.78 -17.18
N TYR A 16 7.89 2.00 -17.35
CA TYR A 16 6.96 2.10 -16.23
C TYR A 16 6.95 0.84 -15.37
N LEU A 17 6.74 -0.34 -15.96
CA LEU A 17 6.74 -1.60 -15.21
C LEU A 17 8.08 -1.84 -14.53
N LYS A 18 9.19 -1.65 -15.25
CA LYS A 18 10.55 -1.80 -14.71
C LYS A 18 10.79 -0.89 -13.51
N PHE A 19 10.30 0.35 -13.57
CA PHE A 19 10.35 1.27 -12.44
C PHE A 19 9.50 0.78 -11.25
N GLN A 20 8.27 0.33 -11.51
CA GLN A 20 7.38 -0.15 -10.44
C GLN A 20 7.90 -1.42 -9.76
N PHE A 21 8.50 -2.35 -10.50
CA PHE A 21 9.11 -3.54 -9.91
C PHE A 21 10.41 -3.24 -9.17
N LYS A 22 11.14 -2.16 -9.48
CA LYS A 22 12.30 -1.72 -8.69
C LYS A 22 11.91 -0.90 -7.44
N SER A 23 10.65 -0.51 -7.33
CA SER A 23 10.16 0.32 -6.24
C SER A 23 10.14 -0.45 -4.92
N LYS A 24 10.81 0.09 -3.89
CA LYS A 24 10.74 -0.44 -2.52
C LYS A 24 9.31 -0.52 -1.99
N LYS A 25 8.45 0.43 -2.37
CA LYS A 25 7.04 0.46 -1.97
C LYS A 25 6.28 -0.79 -2.43
N THR A 26 6.58 -1.30 -3.62
CA THR A 26 5.95 -2.51 -4.17
C THR A 26 6.24 -3.71 -3.28
N TYR A 27 7.52 -3.93 -2.96
CA TYR A 27 7.93 -5.02 -2.08
C TYR A 27 7.42 -4.86 -0.65
N LEU A 28 7.42 -3.64 -0.11
CA LEU A 28 6.90 -3.39 1.23
C LEU A 28 5.42 -3.81 1.33
N ILE A 29 4.60 -3.45 0.35
CA ILE A 29 3.19 -3.84 0.30
C ILE A 29 3.06 -5.36 0.16
N LEU A 30 3.74 -5.98 -0.81
CA LEU A 30 3.67 -7.43 -1.01
C LEU A 30 4.12 -8.20 0.23
N CYS A 31 5.27 -7.84 0.81
CA CYS A 31 5.79 -8.48 2.02
C CYS A 31 4.84 -8.30 3.20
N SER A 32 4.21 -7.13 3.37
CA SER A 32 3.25 -6.92 4.47
C SER A 32 2.07 -7.87 4.38
N PHE A 33 1.56 -8.12 3.17
CA PHE A 33 0.46 -9.06 2.93
C PHE A 33 0.88 -10.53 3.09
N ILE A 34 2.11 -10.88 2.74
CA ILE A 34 2.66 -12.22 2.97
C ILE A 34 2.81 -12.49 4.48
N ILE A 35 3.33 -11.51 5.24
CA ILE A 35 3.45 -11.64 6.69
C ILE A 35 2.06 -11.74 7.32
N PHE A 36 1.12 -10.89 6.89
CA PHE A 36 -0.25 -10.93 7.37
C PHE A 36 -0.95 -12.26 7.09
N TYR A 37 -0.75 -12.85 5.90
CA TYR A 37 -1.21 -14.19 5.57
C TYR A 37 -0.74 -15.23 6.57
N TRP A 38 0.59 -15.30 6.80
CA TRP A 38 1.16 -16.29 7.70
C TRP A 38 0.76 -16.09 9.16
N LEU A 39 0.55 -14.85 9.59
CA LEU A 39 -0.03 -14.56 10.90
C LEU A 39 -1.43 -15.15 11.03
N ILE A 40 -2.28 -15.01 10.01
CA ILE A 40 -3.63 -15.59 10.03
C ILE A 40 -3.56 -17.11 10.07
N VAL A 41 -2.71 -17.72 9.24
CA VAL A 41 -2.51 -19.19 9.24
C VAL A 41 -2.11 -19.67 10.64
N LEU A 42 -1.13 -19.00 11.27
CA LEU A 42 -0.63 -19.38 12.57
C LEU A 42 -1.69 -19.21 13.67
N ILE A 43 -2.44 -18.10 13.65
CA ILE A 43 -3.52 -17.84 14.61
C ILE A 43 -4.62 -18.90 14.47
N ASP A 44 -5.10 -19.16 13.24
CA ASP A 44 -6.17 -20.14 13.02
C ASP A 44 -5.71 -21.56 13.36
N PHE A 45 -4.47 -21.93 13.02
CA PHE A 45 -3.87 -23.20 13.43
C PHE A 45 -3.85 -23.34 14.96
N LEU A 46 -3.34 -22.35 15.69
CA LEU A 46 -3.30 -22.40 17.16
C LEU A 46 -4.69 -22.57 17.79
N ILE A 47 -5.72 -21.97 17.20
CA ILE A 47 -7.11 -22.08 17.68
C ILE A 47 -7.73 -23.45 17.36
N GLN A 48 -7.42 -24.03 16.19
CA GLN A 48 -8.17 -25.17 15.65
C GLN A 48 -7.44 -26.51 15.67
N HIS A 49 -6.11 -26.53 15.87
CA HIS A 49 -5.30 -27.76 15.75
C HIS A 49 -5.73 -28.90 16.69
N SER A 50 -6.36 -28.59 17.83
CA SER A 50 -6.82 -29.57 18.80
C SER A 50 -8.18 -30.21 18.44
N LYS A 51 -8.85 -29.73 17.39
CA LYS A 51 -10.15 -30.27 16.95
C LYS A 51 -9.95 -31.48 16.04
N VAL A 52 -10.71 -32.55 16.29
CA VAL A 52 -10.64 -33.81 15.54
C VAL A 52 -10.93 -33.63 14.04
N SER A 53 -11.75 -32.67 13.66
CA SER A 53 -12.11 -32.37 12.26
C SER A 53 -11.17 -31.40 11.55
N TYR A 54 -10.08 -30.99 12.20
CA TYR A 54 -9.19 -29.97 11.64
C TYR A 54 -8.32 -30.52 10.51
N LEU A 55 -8.32 -29.80 9.39
CA LEU A 55 -7.37 -29.97 8.30
C LEU A 55 -6.58 -28.67 8.12
N PHE A 56 -5.26 -28.76 7.98
CA PHE A 56 -4.40 -27.58 7.79
C PHE A 56 -4.82 -26.73 6.57
N VAL A 57 -5.37 -27.38 5.54
CA VAL A 57 -5.94 -26.73 4.35
C VAL A 57 -7.04 -25.72 4.72
N ASN A 58 -7.78 -25.95 5.81
CA ASN A 58 -8.80 -25.00 6.27
C ASN A 58 -8.16 -23.68 6.72
N SER A 59 -7.02 -23.72 7.41
CA SER A 59 -6.31 -22.49 7.81
C SER A 59 -5.71 -21.74 6.64
N LEU A 60 -5.17 -22.47 5.65
CA LEU A 60 -4.70 -21.86 4.40
C LEU A 60 -5.85 -21.18 3.63
N SER A 61 -7.02 -21.82 3.60
CA SER A 61 -8.22 -21.30 2.92
C SER A 61 -8.77 -20.06 3.64
N THR A 62 -8.91 -20.12 4.96
CA THR A 62 -9.29 -18.97 5.80
C THR A 62 -8.34 -17.79 5.60
N ALA A 63 -7.02 -18.04 5.66
CA ALA A 63 -6.02 -17.01 5.43
C ALA A 63 -6.11 -16.43 4.01
N THR A 64 -6.34 -17.26 3.00
CA THR A 64 -6.50 -16.82 1.61
C THR A 64 -7.70 -15.88 1.44
N ILE A 65 -8.86 -16.25 1.99
CA ILE A 65 -10.08 -15.44 1.93
C ILE A 65 -9.87 -14.09 2.63
N ILE A 66 -9.39 -14.12 3.88
CA ILE A 66 -9.18 -12.89 4.67
C ILE A 66 -8.18 -11.98 3.97
N ASN A 67 -7.12 -12.54 3.41
CA ASN A 67 -6.09 -11.73 2.77
C ASN A 67 -6.55 -11.15 1.42
N PHE A 68 -7.35 -11.90 0.66
CA PHE A 68 -8.00 -11.41 -0.55
C PHE A 68 -8.93 -10.22 -0.24
N VAL A 69 -9.84 -10.36 0.74
CA VAL A 69 -10.74 -9.27 1.16
C VAL A 69 -9.93 -8.06 1.66
N SER A 70 -8.88 -8.30 2.44
CA SER A 70 -7.99 -7.24 2.93
C SER A 70 -7.27 -6.53 1.78
N SER A 71 -6.87 -7.26 0.74
CA SER A 71 -6.23 -6.70 -0.46
C SER A 71 -7.20 -5.83 -1.26
N LEU A 72 -8.46 -6.25 -1.35
CA LEU A 72 -9.55 -5.51 -2.00
C LEU A 72 -9.84 -4.21 -1.26
N LEU A 73 -9.92 -4.26 0.08
CA LEU A 73 -10.11 -3.07 0.92
C LEU A 73 -8.92 -2.09 0.79
N ALA A 74 -7.69 -2.59 0.83
CA ALA A 74 -6.49 -1.76 0.67
C ALA A 74 -6.43 -1.10 -0.71
N PHE A 75 -6.81 -1.82 -1.77
CA PHE A 75 -6.97 -1.26 -3.10
C PHE A 75 -8.07 -0.19 -3.11
N GLY A 76 -9.26 -0.49 -2.59
CA GLY A 76 -10.39 0.43 -2.51
C GLY A 76 -10.07 1.74 -1.79
N LEU A 77 -9.35 1.66 -0.67
CA LEU A 77 -8.81 2.80 0.06
C LEU A 77 -7.87 3.65 -0.82
N LYS A 78 -7.00 3.00 -1.60
CA LYS A 78 -6.03 3.67 -2.47
C LYS A 78 -6.67 4.39 -3.65
N ILE A 79 -7.69 3.81 -4.29
CA ILE A 79 -8.46 4.45 -5.37
C ILE A 79 -9.41 5.53 -4.84
N GLY A 80 -9.59 5.60 -3.52
CA GLY A 80 -10.31 6.70 -2.90
C GLY A 80 -11.81 6.47 -2.77
N LEU A 81 -12.25 5.22 -2.71
CA LEU A 81 -13.64 4.89 -2.34
C LEU A 81 -14.04 5.51 -0.98
N LEU A 82 -13.06 5.82 -0.13
CA LEU A 82 -13.24 6.48 1.17
C LEU A 82 -12.69 7.91 1.22
N ASN A 83 -12.44 8.55 0.08
CA ASN A 83 -11.85 9.90 0.00
C ASN A 83 -12.67 10.96 0.76
N LYS A 84 -14.01 10.86 0.76
CA LYS A 84 -14.88 11.80 1.47
C LYS A 84 -14.73 11.67 2.99
N THR A 85 -14.72 10.45 3.51
CA THR A 85 -14.51 10.16 4.94
C THR A 85 -13.10 10.51 5.41
N LEU A 86 -12.09 10.17 4.60
CA LEU A 86 -10.69 10.50 4.88
C LEU A 86 -10.41 12.00 4.74
N GLY A 87 -11.14 12.72 3.87
CA GLY A 87 -11.04 14.16 3.68
C GLY A 87 -11.45 14.93 4.95
N ASN A 88 -12.54 14.54 5.59
CA ASN A 88 -13.00 15.16 6.83
C ASN A 88 -11.99 14.97 7.97
N LEU A 89 -11.41 13.76 8.11
CA LEU A 89 -10.36 13.49 9.10
C LEU A 89 -9.07 14.29 8.83
N LYS A 90 -8.69 14.46 7.55
CA LYS A 90 -7.53 15.26 7.16
C LYS A 90 -7.69 16.73 7.53
N ASN A 91 -8.87 17.31 7.37
CA ASN A 91 -9.11 18.72 7.65
C ASN A 91 -9.00 19.04 9.15
N THR A 92 -9.57 18.19 10.01
CA THR A 92 -9.44 18.33 11.48
C THR A 92 -7.98 18.23 11.92
N LYS A 93 -7.23 17.26 11.35
CA LYS A 93 -5.81 17.11 11.63
C LYS A 93 -4.98 18.30 11.14
N ALA A 94 -5.28 18.84 9.97
CA ALA A 94 -4.54 19.97 9.39
C ALA A 94 -4.61 21.21 10.28
N ASN A 95 -5.76 21.51 10.87
CA ASN A 95 -5.93 22.65 11.79
C ASN A 95 -5.12 22.49 13.07
N LEU A 96 -5.12 21.30 13.68
CA LEU A 96 -4.29 21.00 14.85
C LEU A 96 -2.79 21.09 14.53
N THR A 97 -2.40 20.66 13.33
CA THR A 97 -1.00 20.66 12.91
C THR A 97 -0.49 22.09 12.72
N LYS A 98 -1.27 22.99 12.09
CA LYS A 98 -0.89 24.40 11.86
C LYS A 98 -0.55 25.15 13.16
N ASN A 99 -1.36 24.97 14.20
CA ASN A 99 -1.14 25.64 15.49
C ASN A 99 0.14 25.13 16.17
N SER A 100 0.39 23.81 16.13
CA SER A 100 1.63 23.24 16.66
C SER A 100 2.87 23.62 15.85
N GLU A 101 2.70 23.82 14.54
CA GLU A 101 3.77 24.18 13.61
C GLU A 101 4.20 25.64 13.81
N ALA A 102 3.25 26.56 14.01
CA ALA A 102 3.52 27.95 14.33
C ALA A 102 4.35 28.10 15.62
N GLN A 103 3.94 27.42 16.69
CA GLN A 103 4.67 27.44 17.97
C GLN A 103 6.09 26.85 17.89
N LYS A 104 6.29 25.86 17.00
CA LYS A 104 7.63 25.30 16.75
C LYS A 104 8.50 26.26 15.94
N LEU A 105 7.94 26.89 14.92
CA LEU A 105 8.65 27.83 14.05
C LEU A 105 9.08 29.08 14.82
N GLU A 106 8.29 29.57 15.76
CA GLU A 106 8.66 30.72 16.61
C GLU A 106 9.94 30.46 17.43
N LYS A 107 10.18 29.21 17.83
CA LYS A 107 11.33 28.81 18.65
C LYS A 107 12.58 28.47 17.83
N MET A 108 12.49 28.46 16.50
CA MET A 108 13.61 28.11 15.61
C MET A 108 14.40 29.35 15.19
N SER A 109 15.72 29.17 15.08
CA SER A 109 16.61 30.14 14.44
C SER A 109 16.33 30.27 12.94
N GLN A 110 16.83 31.32 12.30
CA GLN A 110 16.59 31.58 10.88
C GLN A 110 17.17 30.48 9.96
N SER A 111 18.33 29.90 10.33
CA SER A 111 18.93 28.78 9.60
C SER A 111 18.08 27.51 9.70
N GLU A 112 17.55 27.21 10.88
CA GLU A 112 16.66 26.05 11.10
C GLU A 112 15.33 26.21 10.36
N LYS A 113 14.76 27.42 10.33
CA LYS A 113 13.56 27.73 9.52
C LYS A 113 13.80 27.44 8.04
N ASN A 114 14.94 27.85 7.50
CA ASN A 114 15.29 27.60 6.10
C ASN A 114 15.40 26.09 5.78
N ILE A 115 16.02 25.32 6.68
CA ILE A 115 16.10 23.86 6.55
C ILE A 115 14.69 23.24 6.61
N TYR A 116 13.86 23.70 7.54
CA TYR A 116 12.49 23.23 7.70
C TYR A 116 11.66 23.43 6.43
N TYR A 117 11.67 24.64 5.86
CA TYR A 117 10.91 24.93 4.63
C TYR A 117 11.39 24.09 3.45
N LYS A 118 12.70 23.91 3.31
CA LYS A 118 13.27 23.05 2.27
C LYS A 118 12.81 21.59 2.42
N GLN A 119 12.78 21.07 3.65
CA GLN A 119 12.26 19.72 3.92
C GLN A 119 10.76 19.61 3.64
N LYS A 120 9.98 20.65 3.97
CA LYS A 120 8.54 20.70 3.71
C LYS A 120 8.25 20.66 2.21
N GLU A 121 8.98 21.44 1.42
CA GLU A 121 8.88 21.46 -0.05
C GLU A 121 9.23 20.09 -0.65
N LEU A 122 10.34 19.47 -0.21
CA LEU A 122 10.72 18.13 -0.65
C LEU A 122 9.63 17.09 -0.36
N LYS A 123 9.00 17.19 0.81
CA LYS A 123 7.92 16.29 1.22
C LYS A 123 6.67 16.48 0.37
N GLU A 124 6.30 17.73 0.06
CA GLU A 124 5.19 18.05 -0.82
C GLU A 124 5.43 17.55 -2.25
N ASN A 125 6.63 17.78 -2.78
CA ASN A 125 7.07 17.25 -4.07
C ASN A 125 7.00 15.73 -4.12
N TYR A 126 7.39 15.04 -3.04
CA TYR A 126 7.23 13.59 -2.94
C TYR A 126 5.76 13.14 -2.99
N TYR A 127 4.86 13.77 -2.23
CA TYR A 127 3.43 13.43 -2.26
C TYR A 127 2.77 13.71 -3.61
N ASN A 128 3.27 14.72 -4.32
CA ASN A 128 2.81 15.07 -5.66
C ASN A 128 3.43 14.19 -6.76
N SER A 129 4.53 13.50 -6.45
CA SER A 129 5.26 12.64 -7.38
C SER A 129 4.44 11.44 -7.87
N PHE A 130 4.78 10.99 -9.08
CA PHE A 130 4.25 9.77 -9.67
C PHE A 130 4.44 8.54 -8.78
N TYR A 131 5.58 8.45 -8.09
CA TYR A 131 5.91 7.35 -7.19
C TYR A 131 4.92 7.21 -6.02
N TYR A 132 4.46 8.34 -5.46
CA TYR A 132 3.47 8.30 -4.38
C TYR A 132 2.07 7.99 -4.90
N LYS A 133 1.69 8.64 -6.01
CA LYS A 133 0.34 8.57 -6.57
C LYS A 133 0.00 7.21 -7.18
N THR A 134 0.96 6.50 -7.75
CA THR A 134 0.74 5.19 -8.38
C THR A 134 0.00 4.20 -7.46
N SER A 135 -1.00 3.53 -8.03
CA SER A 135 -1.76 2.44 -7.39
C SER A 135 -1.21 1.06 -7.74
N PHE A 136 -0.19 0.99 -8.61
CA PHE A 136 0.37 -0.26 -9.12
C PHE A 136 0.68 -1.31 -8.04
N PRO A 137 1.35 -0.98 -6.92
CA PRO A 137 1.61 -1.96 -5.87
C PRO A 137 0.35 -2.64 -5.33
N TYR A 138 -0.74 -1.88 -5.19
CA TYR A 138 -2.02 -2.38 -4.66
C TYR A 138 -2.76 -3.21 -5.71
N VAL A 139 -2.73 -2.78 -6.98
CA VAL A 139 -3.28 -3.56 -8.10
C VAL A 139 -2.55 -4.89 -8.21
N LEU A 140 -1.22 -4.88 -8.21
CA LEU A 140 -0.40 -6.10 -8.30
C LEU A 140 -0.68 -7.05 -7.13
N ASN A 141 -0.73 -6.52 -5.90
CA ASN A 141 -1.08 -7.31 -4.72
C ASN A 141 -2.46 -7.94 -4.85
N LEU A 142 -3.48 -7.16 -5.26
CA LEU A 142 -4.83 -7.66 -5.49
C LEU A 142 -4.85 -8.76 -6.56
N THR A 143 -4.15 -8.58 -7.69
CA THR A 143 -4.06 -9.59 -8.74
C THR A 143 -3.46 -10.89 -8.23
N ILE A 144 -2.37 -10.83 -7.45
CA ILE A 144 -1.71 -12.02 -6.89
C ILE A 144 -2.66 -12.76 -5.94
N TRP A 145 -3.29 -12.05 -4.98
CA TRP A 145 -4.20 -12.67 -4.03
C TRP A 145 -5.48 -13.17 -4.67
N PHE A 146 -5.96 -12.52 -5.73
CA PHE A 146 -7.07 -13.01 -6.52
C PHE A 146 -6.74 -14.35 -7.19
N LEU A 147 -5.55 -14.49 -7.79
CA LEU A 147 -5.12 -15.76 -8.38
C LEU A 147 -5.01 -16.87 -7.32
N ILE A 148 -4.42 -16.58 -6.16
CA ILE A 148 -4.33 -17.55 -5.05
C ILE A 148 -5.72 -17.95 -4.56
N PHE A 149 -6.63 -16.99 -4.42
CA PHE A 149 -8.03 -17.24 -4.05
C PHE A 149 -8.74 -18.13 -5.08
N MET A 150 -8.59 -17.86 -6.38
CA MET A 150 -9.15 -18.69 -7.45
C MET A 150 -8.61 -20.12 -7.41
N ILE A 151 -7.30 -20.30 -7.18
CA ILE A 151 -6.70 -21.63 -7.01
C ILE A 151 -7.32 -22.35 -5.80
N ASN A 152 -7.47 -21.66 -4.67
CA ASN A 152 -8.06 -22.24 -3.46
C ASN A 152 -9.52 -22.68 -3.67
N VAL A 153 -10.32 -21.86 -4.36
CA VAL A 153 -11.69 -22.20 -4.74
C VAL A 153 -11.72 -23.43 -5.65
N LEU A 154 -10.86 -23.48 -6.68
CA LEU A 154 -10.79 -24.64 -7.58
C LEU A 154 -10.42 -25.93 -6.84
N VAL A 155 -9.43 -25.89 -5.95
CA VAL A 155 -9.00 -27.08 -5.18
C VAL A 155 -10.06 -27.56 -4.18
N THR A 156 -10.92 -26.66 -3.69
CA THR A 156 -11.95 -27.01 -2.70
C THR A 156 -13.22 -27.56 -3.34
N TYR A 157 -13.52 -27.18 -4.58
CA TYR A 157 -14.76 -27.53 -5.28
C TYR A 157 -14.59 -28.57 -6.41
N ILE A 158 -13.35 -29.01 -6.69
CA ILE A 158 -13.02 -30.18 -7.53
C ILE A 158 -12.76 -31.35 -6.60
#